data_AF-A0A2V6V269-F1
#
_entry.id   AF-A0A2V6V269-F1
#
_cell.length_a   1.000
_cell.length_b   1.000
_cell.length_c   1.000
_cell.angle_alpha   90.00
_cell.angle_beta   90.00
_cell.angle_gamma   90.00
#
_symmetry.space_group_name_H-M   'P 1'
#
loop_
_entity.id
_entity.type
_entity.pdbx_description
1 polymer ?
#
loop_
_entity_poly.entity_id
_entity_poly.type
_entity_poly.pdbx_seq_one_letter_code
_entity_poly.pdbx_strand_id
1 'polypeptide(L)'
;VLGAALAGGAGALTAMAVGHIDPSMAYWTTSGELVFVTILSGTGSVLAPFLGSLVFGLLQTYALQYAPSVWQMILGVALLAIILYLPGGLWSALERNRARA
;
A
#
# COMPACT_ATOMS: atom_id res chain seq x y z
N VAL A 1 -2.22 -13.73 -17.43
CA VAL A 1 -3.48 -13.21 -18.01
C VAL A 1 -4.43 -12.67 -16.94
N LEU A 2 -4.87 -13.47 -15.95
CA LEU A 2 -5.79 -13.00 -14.90
C LEU A 2 -5.28 -11.78 -14.10
N GLY A 3 -4.02 -11.80 -13.66
CA GLY A 3 -3.43 -10.66 -12.95
C GLY A 3 -3.37 -9.37 -13.79
N ALA A 4 -3.14 -9.49 -15.10
CA ALA A 4 -3.15 -8.36 -16.01
C ALA A 4 -4.57 -7.80 -16.22
N ALA A 5 -5.58 -8.69 -16.30
CA ALA A 5 -6.98 -8.27 -16.37
C ALA A 5 -7.43 -7.54 -15.08
N LEU A 6 -7.02 -8.03 -13.91
CA LEU A 6 -7.29 -7.37 -12.63
C LEU A 6 -6.57 -6.04 -12.50
N ALA A 7 -5.29 -5.97 -12.86
CA ALA A 7 -4.53 -4.73 -12.86
C ALA A 7 -5.10 -3.68 -13.84
N GLY A 8 -5.49 -4.11 -15.05
CA GLY A 8 -6.17 -3.26 -16.02
C GLY A 8 -7.53 -2.75 -15.50
N GLY A 9 -8.31 -3.63 -14.87
CA GLY A 9 -9.57 -3.26 -14.22
C GLY A 9 -9.38 -2.25 -13.09
N ALA A 10 -8.39 -2.44 -12.22
CA ALA A 10 -8.05 -1.49 -11.16
C ALA A 10 -7.61 -0.12 -11.74
N GLY A 11 -6.83 -0.11 -12.82
CA GLY A 11 -6.46 1.10 -13.53
C GLY A 11 -7.66 1.85 -14.11
N ALA A 12 -8.61 1.13 -14.73
CA ALA A 12 -9.85 1.72 -15.23
C ALA A 12 -10.69 2.34 -14.10
N LEU A 13 -10.85 1.65 -12.97
CA LEU A 13 -11.52 2.18 -11.79
C LEU A 13 -10.85 3.45 -11.26
N THR A 14 -9.51 3.46 -11.23
CA THR A 14 -8.73 4.62 -10.79
C THR A 14 -8.94 5.81 -11.72
N ALA A 15 -8.92 5.59 -13.04
CA ALA A 15 -9.18 6.64 -14.02
C ALA A 15 -10.59 7.25 -13.86
N MET A 16 -11.60 6.42 -13.60
CA MET A 16 -12.97 6.89 -13.32
C MET A 16 -13.06 7.68 -12.01
N ALA A 17 -12.32 7.27 -10.97
CA ALA A 17 -12.32 7.95 -9.68
C ALA A 17 -11.60 9.31 -9.70
N VAL A 18 -10.47 9.40 -10.40
CA VAL A 18 -9.66 10.63 -10.49
C VAL A 18 -10.25 11.62 -11.50
N GLY A 19 -10.76 11.14 -12.64
CA GLY A 19 -11.45 11.95 -13.64
C GLY A 19 -10.57 12.92 -14.44
N HIS A 20 -9.27 12.99 -14.17
CA HIS A 20 -8.29 13.82 -14.88
C HIS A 20 -6.92 13.12 -14.94
N ILE A 21 -6.02 13.64 -15.76
CA ILE A 21 -4.65 13.14 -15.93
C ILE A 21 -3.69 14.26 -15.56
N ASP A 22 -2.72 13.96 -14.70
CA ASP A 22 -1.64 14.87 -14.31
C ASP A 22 -0.28 14.24 -14.66
N PRO A 23 0.73 14.99 -15.13
CA PRO A 23 2.06 14.46 -15.44
C PRO A 23 2.72 13.70 -14.28
N SER A 24 2.39 14.04 -13.04
CA SER A 24 2.89 13.35 -11.83
C SER A 24 2.50 11.87 -11.78
N MET A 25 1.37 11.48 -12.42
CA MET A 25 0.91 10.09 -12.48
C MET A 25 1.88 9.17 -13.22
N ALA A 26 2.62 9.71 -14.21
CA ALA A 26 3.61 8.96 -14.99
C ALA A 26 4.97 8.84 -14.28
N TYR A 27 5.13 9.46 -13.11
CA TYR A 27 6.38 9.43 -12.37
C TYR A 27 6.58 8.07 -11.68
N TRP A 28 7.84 7.64 -11.55
CA TRP A 28 8.19 6.30 -11.07
C TRP A 28 7.71 6.02 -9.64
N THR A 29 7.53 7.05 -8.81
CA THR A 29 7.07 6.90 -7.42
C THR A 29 5.66 6.35 -7.34
N THR A 30 4.80 6.65 -8.32
CA THR A 30 3.42 6.14 -8.40
C THR A 30 3.41 4.61 -8.47
N SER A 31 4.30 4.03 -9.27
CA SER A 31 4.49 2.57 -9.32
C SER A 31 5.01 1.98 -8.02
N GLY A 32 5.74 2.78 -7.24
CA GLY A 32 6.27 2.41 -5.92
C GLY A 32 5.18 2.13 -4.89
N GLU A 33 4.00 2.73 -5.02
CA GLU A 33 2.87 2.52 -4.10
C GLU A 33 2.41 1.06 -4.08
N LEU A 34 2.37 0.41 -5.24
CA LEU A 34 2.03 -1.02 -5.35
C LEU A 34 3.10 -1.92 -4.70
N VAL A 35 4.38 -1.57 -4.85
CA VAL A 35 5.49 -2.27 -4.17
C VAL A 35 5.35 -2.12 -2.67
N PHE A 36 4.97 -0.93 -2.22
CA PHE A 36 4.75 -0.63 -0.83
C PHE A 36 3.67 -1.50 -0.19
N VAL A 37 2.51 -1.59 -0.86
CA VAL A 37 1.39 -2.44 -0.44
C VAL A 37 1.80 -3.91 -0.38
N THR A 38 2.55 -4.41 -1.37
CA THR A 38 2.96 -5.82 -1.38
C THR A 38 3.91 -6.17 -0.23
N ILE A 39 4.87 -5.30 0.08
CA ILE A 39 5.78 -5.47 1.23
C ILE A 39 5.01 -5.36 2.55
N LEU A 40 4.12 -4.37 2.66
CA LEU A 40 3.32 -4.11 3.85
C LEU A 40 2.40 -5.30 4.19
N SER A 41 1.74 -5.90 3.19
CA SER A 41 0.76 -6.97 3.40
C SER A 41 1.37 -8.25 3.95
N GLY A 42 2.51 -8.69 3.42
CA GLY A 42 3.04 -10.04 3.67
C GLY A 42 2.26 -11.13 2.92
N THR A 43 2.67 -12.39 3.08
CA THR A 43 2.22 -13.53 2.25
C THR A 43 1.30 -14.53 2.95
N GLY A 44 0.92 -14.31 4.21
CA GLY A 44 0.24 -15.34 5.00
C GLY A 44 -1.26 -15.56 4.70
N SER A 45 -1.92 -14.67 3.94
CA SER A 45 -3.34 -14.86 3.58
C SER A 45 -3.77 -14.07 2.34
N VAL A 46 -4.83 -14.55 1.68
CA VAL A 46 -5.53 -13.85 0.59
C VAL A 46 -6.12 -12.51 1.05
N LEU A 47 -6.42 -12.35 2.35
CA LEU A 47 -6.90 -11.09 2.93
C LEU A 47 -5.77 -10.10 3.25
N ALA A 48 -4.51 -10.54 3.25
CA ALA A 48 -3.37 -9.69 3.59
C ALA A 48 -3.17 -8.52 2.60
N PRO A 49 -3.25 -8.72 1.26
CA PRO A 49 -3.25 -7.64 0.27
C PRO A 49 -4.33 -6.59 0.53
N PHE A 50 -5.55 -7.02 0.88
CA PHE A 50 -6.66 -6.11 1.13
C PHE A 50 -6.41 -5.23 2.36
N LEU A 51 -5.97 -5.84 3.47
CA LEU A 51 -5.63 -5.10 4.69
C LEU A 51 -4.44 -4.15 4.49
N GLY A 52 -3.41 -4.59 3.75
CA GLY A 52 -2.27 -3.73 3.43
C GLY A 52 -2.66 -2.55 2.56
N SER A 53 -3.48 -2.75 1.53
CA SER A 53 -4.01 -1.64 0.71
C SER A 53 -4.80 -0.63 1.54
N LEU A 54 -5.64 -1.09 2.48
CA LEU A 54 -6.38 -0.21 3.37
C LEU A 54 -5.46 0.59 4.29
N VAL A 55 -4.51 -0.07 4.94
CA VAL A 55 -3.56 0.60 5.85
C VAL A 55 -2.68 1.58 5.09
N PHE A 56 -2.18 1.20 3.92
CA PHE A 56 -1.41 2.09 3.05
C PHE A 56 -2.24 3.32 2.65
N GLY A 57 -3.48 3.12 2.19
CA GLY A 57 -4.36 4.22 1.80
C GLY A 57 -4.66 5.18 2.94
N LEU A 58 -4.91 4.67 4.15
CA LEU A 58 -5.08 5.50 5.35
C LEU A 58 -3.80 6.26 5.70
N LEU A 59 -2.65 5.58 5.70
CA LEU A 59 -1.36 6.18 6.00
C LEU A 59 -1.03 7.29 5.00
N GLN A 60 -1.20 7.05 3.71
CA GLN A 60 -1.01 8.02 2.64
C GLN A 60 -1.97 9.21 2.81
N THR A 61 -3.26 8.96 3.04
CA THR A 61 -4.27 10.01 3.23
C THR A 61 -3.93 10.92 4.40
N TYR A 62 -3.60 10.34 5.57
CA TYR A 62 -3.22 11.13 6.74
C TYR A 62 -1.87 11.83 6.56
N ALA A 63 -0.90 11.19 5.92
CA ALA A 63 0.39 11.81 5.63
C ALA A 63 0.24 13.03 4.72
N LEU A 64 -0.58 12.92 3.67
CA LEU A 64 -0.92 14.04 2.78
C LEU A 64 -1.69 15.15 3.52
N GLN A 65 -2.60 14.78 4.42
CA GLN A 65 -3.40 15.75 5.17
C GLN A 65 -2.58 16.56 6.18
N TYR A 66 -1.69 15.92 6.94
CA TYR A 66 -0.92 16.59 8.01
C TYR A 66 0.45 17.10 7.55
N ALA A 67 1.08 16.46 6.58
CA ALA A 67 2.44 16.79 6.13
C ALA A 67 2.62 16.67 4.60
N PRO A 68 1.92 17.49 3.80
CA PRO A 68 1.88 17.36 2.35
C PRO A 68 3.25 17.53 1.66
N SER A 69 4.21 18.21 2.28
CA SER A 69 5.56 18.41 1.72
C SER A 69 6.50 17.23 1.94
N VAL A 70 6.22 16.36 2.92
CA VAL A 70 7.12 15.27 3.35
C VAL A 70 6.44 13.91 3.42
N TRP A 71 5.23 13.77 2.87
CA TRP A 71 4.44 12.54 2.92
C TRP A 71 5.20 11.32 2.37
N GLN A 72 5.95 11.47 1.28
CA GLN A 72 6.77 10.39 0.70
C GLN A 72 7.86 9.91 1.67
N MET A 73 8.41 10.83 2.47
CA MET A 73 9.41 10.52 3.48
C MET A 73 8.78 9.78 4.67
N ILE A 74 7.56 10.17 5.07
CA ILE A 74 6.77 9.46 6.09
C ILE A 74 6.49 8.03 5.65
N LEU A 75 6.06 7.85 4.39
CA LEU A 75 5.89 6.52 3.82
C LEU A 75 7.23 5.77 3.85
N GLY A 76 8.32 6.30 3.28
CA GLY A 76 9.62 5.62 3.29
C GLY A 76 10.09 5.17 4.67
N VAL A 77 9.95 6.01 5.70
CA VAL A 77 10.28 5.66 7.09
C VAL A 77 9.37 4.56 7.63
N ALA A 78 8.06 4.64 7.35
CA ALA A 78 7.12 3.58 7.74
C ALA A 78 7.49 2.24 7.09
N LEU A 79 7.92 2.23 5.83
CA LEU A 79 8.38 1.01 5.15
C LEU A 79 9.54 0.37 5.90
N LEU A 80 10.56 1.18 6.20
CA LEU A 80 11.75 0.72 6.90
C LEU A 80 11.38 0.18 8.28
N ALA A 81 10.50 0.86 9.01
CA ALA A 81 10.01 0.37 10.29
C ALA A 81 9.34 -1.00 10.16
N ILE A 82 8.49 -1.20 9.14
CA ILE A 82 7.85 -2.50 8.90
C ILE A 82 8.85 -3.57 8.53
N ILE A 83 9.81 -3.28 7.64
CA ILE A 83 10.85 -4.25 7.26
C ILE A 83 11.69 -4.66 8.47
N LEU A 84 12.04 -3.71 9.34
CA LEU A 84 12.89 -3.97 10.51
C LEU A 84 12.15 -4.68 11.65
N TYR A 85 10.89 -4.31 11.92
CA TYR A 85 10.16 -4.81 13.08
C TYR A 85 9.13 -5.91 12.75
N LEU A 86 8.56 -5.90 11.54
CA LEU A 86 7.49 -6.79 11.06
C LEU A 86 7.87 -7.43 9.69
N PRO A 87 8.92 -8.28 9.63
CA PRO A 87 9.38 -8.86 8.36
C PRO A 87 8.35 -9.78 7.66
N GLY A 88 7.35 -10.26 8.39
CA GLY A 88 6.22 -11.02 7.82
C GLY A 88 5.05 -10.14 7.34
N GLY A 89 5.21 -8.83 7.33
CA GLY A 89 4.15 -7.86 7.02
C GLY A 89 3.08 -7.76 8.11
N LEU A 90 2.03 -6.97 7.85
CA LEU A 90 0.91 -6.76 8.76
C LEU A 90 0.21 -8.07 9.14
N TRP A 91 0.18 -9.04 8.24
CA TRP A 91 -0.46 -10.33 8.50
C TRP A 91 0.18 -11.11 9.65
N SER A 92 1.51 -11.05 9.76
CA SER A 92 2.25 -11.74 10.82
C SER A 92 1.90 -11.25 12.23
N ALA A 93 1.57 -9.95 12.38
CA ALA A 93 1.13 -9.40 13.66
C ALA A 93 -0.25 -9.93 14.05
N LEU A 94 -1.15 -10.11 13.08
CA LEU A 94 -2.49 -10.63 13.31
C LEU A 94 -2.48 -12.12 13.68
N GLU A 95 -1.63 -12.92 13.01
CA GLU A 95 -1.43 -14.34 13.35
C GLU A 95 -0.83 -14.50 14.74
N ARG A 96 0.20 -13.71 15.08
CA ARG A 96 0.85 -13.77 16.38
C ARG A 96 -0.10 -13.37 17.52
N ASN A 97 -1.06 -12.48 17.27
CA ASN A 97 -2.09 -12.13 18.24
C ASN A 97 -3.13 -13.25 18.41
N ARG A 98 -3.53 -13.91 17.30
CA ARG A 98 -4.42 -15.09 17.33
C ARG A 98 -3.79 -16.30 18.01
N ALA A 99 -2.48 -16.51 17.89
CA ALA A 99 -1.77 -17.61 18.53
C ALA A 99 -1.59 -17.43 20.05
N ARG A 100 -1.85 -16.22 20.58
CA ARG A 100 -1.79 -15.90 22.02
C ARG A 100 -3.16 -15.85 22.70
N ALA A 101 -4.24 -15.84 21.92
CA ALA A 101 -5.64 -15.87 22.39
C ALA A 101 -6.15 -17.31 22.42
#